data_AF-A0A955N8G0-F1
#
_entry.id   AF-A0A955N8G0-F1
#
_cell.length_a   1.000
_cell.length_b   1.000
_cell.length_c   1.000
_cell.angle_alpha   90.00
_cell.angle_beta   90.00
_cell.angle_gamma   90.00
#
_symmetry.space_group_name_H-M   'P 1'
#
loop_
_entity.id
_entity.type
_entity.pdbx_description
1 polymer ?
#
loop_
_entity_poly.entity_id
_entity_poly.type
_entity_poly.pdbx_seq_one_letter_code
_entity_poly.pdbx_strand_id
1 'polypeptide(L)'
;TFFGGALLDVVTYGTPVRGGWETSGIGKLLHIVNHRPVRGDGKKWLAKMELPQIAWEIPMLSGGDYIQQLAVAGTDHSLESSAQEFVNQEIREILEPYDGFERWLECVRRGTRCHNDGTCLLVDYQVSGESNPRTHLYGHGYYTQVRTMLFHHSQIVSQFYSR
;
A
#
# COMPACT_ATOMS: atom_id res chain seq x y z
N THR A 1 -6.79 2.88 -28.47
CA THR A 1 -6.84 2.03 -27.26
C THR A 1 -5.43 1.78 -26.80
N PHE A 2 -5.14 1.93 -25.51
CA PHE A 2 -3.87 1.44 -24.96
C PHE A 2 -3.77 -0.07 -25.27
N PHE A 3 -2.57 -0.55 -25.60
CA PHE A 3 -2.28 -1.95 -25.99
C PHE A 3 -3.14 -2.55 -27.12
N GLY A 4 -3.60 -1.75 -28.09
CA GLY A 4 -4.28 -2.30 -29.28
C GLY A 4 -5.62 -3.00 -28.99
N GLY A 5 -6.26 -2.67 -27.85
CA GLY A 5 -7.52 -3.29 -27.41
C GLY A 5 -7.35 -4.45 -26.42
N ALA A 6 -6.12 -4.81 -26.05
CA ALA A 6 -5.88 -5.73 -24.95
C ALA A 6 -6.19 -5.07 -23.59
N LEU A 7 -6.70 -5.87 -22.66
CA LEU A 7 -6.89 -5.47 -21.26
C LEU A 7 -5.67 -5.90 -20.43
N LEU A 8 -5.26 -5.04 -19.51
CA LEU A 8 -4.14 -5.31 -18.59
C LEU A 8 -4.67 -5.68 -17.20
N ASP A 9 -4.26 -6.85 -16.69
CA ASP A 9 -4.50 -7.24 -15.30
C ASP A 9 -3.34 -6.74 -14.43
N VAL A 10 -3.65 -6.01 -13.37
CA VAL A 10 -2.68 -5.31 -12.52
C VAL A 10 -2.78 -5.80 -11.08
N VAL A 11 -1.63 -6.13 -10.49
CA VAL A 11 -1.51 -6.48 -9.08
C VAL A 11 -0.54 -5.50 -8.43
N THR A 12 -0.94 -4.98 -7.27
CA THR A 12 -0.13 -4.05 -6.48
C THR A 12 0.14 -4.63 -5.10
N TYR A 13 1.29 -4.25 -4.54
CA TYR A 13 1.75 -4.74 -3.25
C TYR A 13 2.09 -3.56 -2.35
N GLY A 14 1.30 -3.35 -1.29
CA GLY A 14 1.54 -2.25 -0.35
C GLY A 14 1.49 -0.86 -0.97
N THR A 15 0.76 -0.67 -2.06
CA THR A 15 0.66 0.66 -2.71
C THR A 15 -0.19 1.61 -1.86
N PRO A 16 0.31 2.82 -1.52
CA PRO A 16 -0.43 3.80 -0.75
C PRO A 16 -1.67 4.30 -1.51
N VAL A 17 -2.73 4.64 -0.77
CA VAL A 17 -3.94 5.24 -1.35
C VAL A 17 -3.73 6.75 -1.52
N ARG A 18 -3.24 7.16 -2.70
CA ARG A 18 -2.98 8.58 -3.05
C ARG A 18 -4.14 9.21 -3.84
N GLY A 19 -4.76 8.43 -4.73
CA GLY A 19 -5.86 8.85 -5.59
C GLY A 19 -6.62 7.65 -6.15
N GLY A 20 -7.57 7.91 -7.06
CA GLY A 20 -8.26 6.85 -7.80
C GLY A 20 -7.41 6.30 -8.94
N TRP A 21 -7.77 5.11 -9.42
CA TRP A 21 -7.16 4.52 -10.60
C TRP A 21 -7.91 4.93 -11.87
N GLU A 22 -7.18 5.23 -12.95
CA GLU A 22 -7.76 5.24 -14.28
C GLU A 22 -7.96 3.78 -14.72
N THR A 23 -9.22 3.35 -14.78
CA THR A 23 -9.58 1.95 -15.02
C THR A 23 -9.81 1.61 -16.49
N SER A 24 -9.81 2.62 -17.39
CA SER A 24 -9.91 2.38 -18.82
C SER A 24 -8.72 1.55 -19.33
N GLY A 25 -9.01 0.35 -19.82
CA GLY A 25 -8.01 -0.61 -20.31
C GLY A 25 -7.43 -1.53 -19.23
N ILE A 26 -7.85 -1.39 -17.97
CA ILE A 26 -7.55 -2.36 -16.91
C ILE A 26 -8.63 -3.45 -16.94
N GLY A 27 -8.21 -4.71 -17.03
CA GLY A 27 -9.11 -5.86 -16.95
C GLY A 27 -9.50 -6.13 -15.50
N LYS A 28 -8.49 -6.47 -14.68
CA LYS A 28 -8.64 -6.74 -13.25
C LYS A 28 -7.58 -6.00 -12.45
N LEU A 29 -7.97 -5.53 -11.27
CA LEU A 29 -7.10 -4.80 -10.37
C LEU A 29 -7.16 -5.43 -8.97
N LEU A 30 -6.01 -5.88 -8.47
CA LEU A 30 -5.86 -6.46 -7.13
C LEU A 30 -4.82 -5.69 -6.32
N HIS A 31 -5.18 -5.32 -5.10
CA HIS A 31 -4.30 -4.72 -4.12
C HIS A 31 -4.05 -5.70 -2.98
N ILE A 32 -2.80 -6.12 -2.80
CA ILE A 32 -2.40 -6.96 -1.66
C ILE A 32 -1.76 -6.06 -0.61
N VAL A 33 -2.36 -6.02 0.58
CA VAL A 33 -1.90 -5.16 1.67
C VAL A 33 -1.71 -5.98 2.95
N ASN A 34 -0.51 -5.90 3.52
CA ASN A 34 -0.18 -6.48 4.81
C ASN A 34 -0.92 -5.73 5.92
N HIS A 35 -1.78 -6.44 6.64
CA HIS A 35 -2.68 -5.87 7.62
C HIS A 35 -2.90 -6.83 8.78
N ARG A 36 -2.83 -6.29 10.00
CA ARG A 36 -3.24 -6.97 11.22
C ARG A 36 -4.22 -6.08 12.00
N PRO A 37 -5.41 -6.59 12.35
CA PRO A 37 -6.30 -5.89 13.28
C PRO A 37 -5.69 -5.92 14.69
N VAL A 38 -5.55 -4.77 15.35
CA VAL A 38 -4.96 -4.67 16.70
C VAL A 38 -6.03 -4.62 17.78
N ARG A 39 -7.11 -3.85 17.57
CA ARG A 39 -8.23 -3.64 18.52
C ARG A 39 -9.57 -3.64 17.76
N GLY A 40 -9.71 -4.56 16.82
CA GLY A 40 -10.91 -4.66 15.99
C GLY A 40 -12.17 -5.15 16.71
N ASP A 41 -12.14 -5.44 18.02
CA ASP A 41 -13.25 -6.08 18.76
C ASP A 41 -13.81 -7.33 18.06
N GLY A 42 -12.92 -8.18 17.52
CA GLY A 42 -13.29 -9.37 16.74
C GLY A 42 -13.65 -9.10 15.26
N LYS A 43 -13.68 -7.83 14.83
CA LYS A 43 -13.99 -7.43 13.45
C LYS A 43 -12.74 -7.54 12.57
N LYS A 44 -12.40 -8.77 12.17
CA LYS A 44 -11.24 -9.07 11.31
C LYS A 44 -11.31 -8.41 9.92
N TRP A 45 -12.49 -7.96 9.49
CA TRP A 45 -12.72 -7.28 8.22
C TRP A 45 -12.46 -5.76 8.26
N LEU A 46 -12.15 -5.19 9.42
CA LEU A 46 -11.95 -3.76 9.54
C LEU A 46 -10.61 -3.36 8.89
N ALA A 47 -10.67 -2.87 7.65
CA ALA A 47 -9.50 -2.40 6.90
C ALA A 47 -8.83 -1.14 7.49
N LYS A 48 -9.52 -0.46 8.40
CA LYS A 48 -9.06 0.82 8.98
C LYS A 48 -7.75 0.62 9.73
N MET A 49 -6.81 1.53 9.51
CA MET A 49 -5.64 1.62 10.38
C MET A 49 -6.07 2.04 11.77
N GLU A 50 -5.73 1.24 12.76
CA GLU A 50 -5.65 1.77 14.11
C GLU A 50 -4.36 2.53 14.28
N LEU A 51 -4.48 3.76 14.76
CA LEU A 51 -3.31 4.57 15.07
C LEU A 51 -2.47 3.87 16.14
N PRO A 52 -1.15 3.80 15.96
CA PRO A 52 -0.24 3.38 17.01
C PRO A 52 -0.53 4.17 18.29
N GLN A 53 -0.88 3.48 19.36
CA GLN A 53 -1.13 4.14 20.66
C GLN A 53 0.17 4.36 21.43
N ILE A 54 1.20 3.55 21.11
CA ILE A 54 2.55 3.69 21.63
C ILE A 54 3.55 3.60 20.48
N ALA A 55 4.69 4.28 20.61
CA ALA A 55 5.72 4.32 19.59
C ALA A 55 6.25 2.92 19.20
N TRP A 56 6.13 1.93 20.10
CA TRP A 56 6.64 0.58 19.92
C TRP A 56 5.77 -0.30 18.98
N GLU A 57 4.52 0.09 18.72
CA GLU A 57 3.63 -0.65 17.80
C GLU A 57 4.10 -0.61 16.34
N ILE A 58 4.78 0.48 15.95
CA ILE A 58 5.34 0.64 14.59
C ILE A 58 6.52 -0.32 14.33
N PRO A 59 7.60 -0.33 15.14
CA PRO A 59 8.70 -1.28 14.94
C PRO A 59 8.27 -2.73 15.16
N MET A 60 7.29 -3.00 16.02
CA MET A 60 6.71 -4.34 16.22
C MET A 60 5.69 -4.75 15.16
N LEU A 61 5.49 -3.93 14.11
CA LEU A 61 4.55 -4.16 13.00
C LEU A 61 3.15 -4.62 13.47
N SER A 62 2.67 -4.08 14.59
CA SER A 62 1.44 -4.54 15.24
C SER A 62 0.22 -4.39 14.30
N GLY A 63 0.19 -3.35 13.47
CA GLY A 63 -0.87 -3.10 12.49
C GLY A 63 -0.63 -3.63 11.07
N GLY A 64 0.49 -4.32 10.81
CA GLY A 64 0.91 -4.77 9.48
C GLY A 64 1.91 -3.81 8.83
N ASP A 65 1.58 -3.30 7.62
CA ASP A 65 2.45 -2.40 6.87
C ASP A 65 2.19 -0.93 7.21
N TYR A 66 3.11 -0.35 7.98
CA TYR A 66 3.10 1.06 8.35
C TYR A 66 3.72 1.97 7.28
N ILE A 67 4.56 1.44 6.38
CA ILE A 67 5.15 2.26 5.31
C ILE A 67 4.07 2.60 4.29
N GLN A 68 3.26 1.64 3.84
CA GLN A 68 2.13 1.89 2.93
C GLN A 68 1.21 3.00 3.42
N GLN A 69 1.08 3.14 4.74
CA GLN A 69 0.16 4.08 5.35
C GLN A 69 0.78 5.43 5.64
N LEU A 70 2.04 5.45 6.09
CA LEU A 70 2.64 6.63 6.68
C LEU A 70 3.83 7.19 5.88
N ALA A 71 4.43 6.40 5.00
CA ALA A 71 5.77 6.70 4.50
C ALA A 71 6.05 6.40 3.01
N VAL A 72 5.22 5.65 2.28
CA VAL A 72 5.48 5.43 0.83
C VAL A 72 5.26 6.72 0.03
N ALA A 73 4.27 7.55 0.40
CA ALA A 73 4.00 8.78 -0.31
C ALA A 73 5.22 9.73 -0.21
N GLY A 74 5.76 10.13 -1.37
CA GLY A 74 6.91 11.02 -1.52
C GLY A 74 8.26 10.31 -1.67
N THR A 75 8.28 8.99 -1.82
CA THR A 75 9.48 8.20 -2.14
C THR A 75 9.70 8.07 -3.66
N ASP A 76 9.48 9.18 -4.37
CA ASP A 76 9.53 9.20 -5.84
C ASP A 76 10.98 9.04 -6.33
N HIS A 77 11.14 8.54 -7.55
CA HIS A 77 12.45 8.39 -8.17
C HIS A 77 13.12 9.77 -8.31
N SER A 78 14.42 9.85 -7.99
CA SER A 78 15.20 11.07 -8.21
C SER A 78 15.22 11.40 -9.70
N LEU A 79 14.85 12.62 -10.05
CA LEU A 79 14.84 13.09 -11.44
C LEU A 79 16.25 13.56 -11.81
N GLU A 80 16.59 13.47 -13.11
CA GLU A 80 17.96 13.71 -13.57
C GLU A 80 18.30 15.20 -13.71
N SER A 81 17.30 16.09 -13.68
CA SER A 81 17.48 17.52 -13.88
C SER A 81 16.59 18.38 -12.99
N SER A 82 17.08 19.56 -12.64
CA SER A 82 16.35 20.56 -11.85
C SER A 82 15.07 21.06 -12.53
N ALA A 83 15.05 21.09 -13.87
CA ALA A 83 13.84 21.44 -14.62
C ALA A 83 12.73 20.39 -14.45
N GLN A 84 13.09 19.10 -14.45
CA GLN A 84 12.14 18.02 -14.18
C GLN A 84 11.67 18.03 -12.72
N GLU A 85 12.58 18.30 -11.77
CA GLU A 85 12.22 18.46 -10.35
C GLU A 85 11.22 19.61 -10.16
N PHE A 86 11.43 20.74 -10.83
CA PHE A 86 10.52 21.88 -10.79
C PHE A 86 9.12 21.51 -11.29
N VAL A 87 9.03 20.90 -12.48
CA VAL A 87 7.73 20.46 -13.05
C VAL A 87 7.06 19.41 -12.15
N ASN A 88 7.82 18.46 -11.61
CA ASN A 88 7.28 17.46 -10.70
C ASN A 88 6.72 18.10 -9.43
N GLN A 89 7.37 19.16 -8.93
CA GLN A 89 6.88 19.89 -7.77
C GLN A 89 5.59 20.66 -8.08
N GLU A 90 5.47 21.32 -9.25
CA GLU A 90 4.22 21.97 -9.66
C GLU A 90 3.07 20.96 -9.78
N ILE A 91 3.32 19.79 -10.37
CA ILE A 91 2.34 18.69 -10.46
C ILE A 91 1.96 18.20 -9.06
N ARG A 92 2.94 18.07 -8.17
CA ARG A 92 2.71 17.63 -6.80
C ARG A 92 1.82 18.60 -6.02
N GLU A 93 1.99 19.91 -6.17
CA GLU A 93 1.13 20.89 -5.51
C GLU A 93 -0.34 20.79 -5.95
N ILE A 94 -0.58 20.37 -7.20
CA ILE A 94 -1.93 20.17 -7.75
C ILE A 94 -2.54 18.85 -7.26
N LEU A 95 -1.75 17.76 -7.25
CA LEU A 95 -2.24 16.40 -6.99
C LEU A 95 -2.14 15.98 -5.52
N GLU A 96 -1.20 16.55 -4.78
CA GLU A 96 -0.88 16.22 -3.38
C GLU A 96 -0.82 17.50 -2.54
N PRO A 97 -1.98 18.02 -2.10
CA PRO A 97 -2.06 19.28 -1.37
C PRO A 97 -1.38 19.25 0.01
N TYR A 98 -0.89 18.09 0.45
CA TYR A 98 -0.20 17.92 1.72
C TYR A 98 1.19 17.31 1.48
N ASP A 99 2.18 17.81 2.20
CA ASP A 99 3.55 17.27 2.21
C ASP A 99 4.06 16.96 3.62
N GLY A 100 5.23 16.33 3.69
CA GLY A 100 5.94 16.13 4.96
C GLY A 100 5.07 15.61 6.10
N PHE A 101 5.03 16.37 7.20
CA PHE A 101 4.26 16.05 8.40
C PHE A 101 2.75 16.23 8.23
N GLU A 102 2.31 17.20 7.44
CA GLU A 102 0.88 17.42 7.17
C GLU A 102 0.28 16.25 6.41
N ARG A 103 0.99 15.72 5.42
CA ARG A 103 0.59 14.51 4.72
C ARG A 103 0.53 13.31 5.65
N TRP A 104 1.55 13.17 6.50
CA TRP A 104 1.56 12.10 7.50
C TRP A 104 0.33 12.17 8.40
N LEU A 105 -0.02 13.36 8.91
CA LEU A 105 -1.22 13.60 9.71
C LEU A 105 -2.52 13.29 8.95
N GLU A 106 -2.59 13.66 7.67
CA GLU A 106 -3.76 13.37 6.83
C GLU A 106 -3.92 11.88 6.54
N CYS A 107 -2.82 11.18 6.25
CA CYS A 107 -2.82 9.72 6.10
C CYS A 107 -3.29 9.03 7.39
N VAL A 108 -2.78 9.49 8.54
CA VAL A 108 -3.20 9.08 9.89
C VAL A 108 -4.70 9.30 10.11
N ARG A 109 -5.20 10.51 9.80
CA ARG A 109 -6.59 10.91 9.98
C ARG A 109 -7.54 10.07 9.12
N ARG A 110 -7.19 9.87 7.86
CA ARG A 110 -7.99 9.09 6.90
C ARG A 110 -7.98 7.61 7.27
N GLY A 111 -6.82 7.08 7.67
CA GLY A 111 -6.65 5.67 8.02
C GLY A 111 -7.04 4.72 6.88
N THR A 112 -7.04 5.20 5.64
CA THR A 112 -7.48 4.48 4.44
C THR A 112 -6.38 3.50 4.02
N ARG A 113 -6.72 2.22 3.99
CA ARG A 113 -5.79 1.15 3.60
C ARG A 113 -6.11 0.60 2.21
N CYS A 114 -7.39 0.52 1.86
CA CYS A 114 -7.85 -0.01 0.59
C CYS A 114 -8.19 1.10 -0.39
N HIS A 115 -7.83 0.87 -1.65
CA HIS A 115 -8.27 1.67 -2.78
C HIS A 115 -9.78 1.47 -3.00
N ASN A 116 -10.46 2.47 -3.56
CA ASN A 116 -11.87 2.35 -3.95
C ASN A 116 -12.04 1.51 -5.22
N ASP A 117 -11.02 1.48 -6.07
CA ASP A 117 -10.99 0.75 -7.33
C ASP A 117 -10.35 -0.63 -7.13
N GLY A 118 -10.87 -1.64 -7.84
CA GLY A 118 -10.36 -3.01 -7.78
C GLY A 118 -10.73 -3.76 -6.49
N THR A 119 -10.05 -4.88 -6.27
CA THR A 119 -10.22 -5.72 -5.07
C THR A 119 -9.05 -5.52 -4.12
N CYS A 120 -9.35 -5.29 -2.83
CA CYS A 120 -8.33 -5.16 -1.79
C CYS A 120 -8.28 -6.44 -0.93
N LEU A 121 -7.18 -7.17 -0.99
CA LEU A 121 -6.91 -8.32 -0.15
C LEU A 121 -6.02 -7.90 1.03
N LEU A 122 -6.59 -7.99 2.24
CA LEU A 122 -5.89 -7.78 3.50
C LEU A 122 -5.27 -9.10 3.96
N VAL A 123 -3.95 -9.08 4.16
CA VAL A 123 -3.18 -10.30 4.49
C VAL A 123 -2.45 -10.09 5.80
N ASP A 124 -2.68 -10.98 6.77
CA ASP A 124 -1.80 -11.10 7.94
C ASP A 124 -0.72 -12.13 7.62
N TYR A 125 0.50 -11.67 7.36
CA TYR A 125 1.65 -12.55 7.10
C TYR A 125 2.15 -13.30 8.35
N GLN A 126 1.48 -13.16 9.51
CA GLN A 126 1.79 -13.86 10.77
C GLN A 126 3.23 -13.67 11.23
N VAL A 127 3.72 -12.45 11.12
CA VAL A 127 5.11 -12.11 11.35
C VAL A 127 5.37 -11.75 12.81
N SER A 128 6.49 -12.26 13.35
CA SER A 128 7.04 -11.85 14.65
C SER A 128 7.68 -10.45 14.58
N GLY A 129 7.32 -9.58 15.53
CA GLY A 129 7.90 -8.26 15.74
C GLY A 129 9.30 -8.26 16.37
N GLU A 130 9.88 -9.44 16.61
CA GLU A 130 11.19 -9.59 17.28
C GLU A 130 12.38 -9.34 16.33
N SER A 131 12.16 -9.38 15.01
CA SER A 131 13.21 -9.07 14.03
C SER A 131 13.46 -7.57 13.93
N ASN A 132 14.66 -7.18 13.49
CA ASN A 132 15.03 -5.78 13.30
C ASN A 132 14.04 -5.06 12.36
N PRO A 133 13.48 -3.88 12.74
CA PRO A 133 12.53 -3.13 11.91
C PRO A 133 12.94 -2.90 10.45
N ARG A 134 14.25 -2.79 10.20
CA ARG A 134 14.81 -2.61 8.86
C ARG A 134 14.71 -3.86 7.99
N THR A 135 14.74 -5.07 8.57
CA THR A 135 14.69 -6.31 7.79
C THR A 135 13.30 -6.56 7.20
N HIS A 136 12.26 -6.02 7.83
CA HIS A 136 10.90 -6.07 7.31
C HIS A 136 10.38 -4.73 6.80
N LEU A 137 11.21 -3.69 6.79
CA LEU A 137 10.83 -2.32 6.42
C LEU A 137 9.47 -1.92 7.03
N TYR A 138 9.35 -2.05 8.36
CA TYR A 138 8.11 -1.73 9.10
C TYR A 138 6.84 -2.41 8.55
N GLY A 139 7.00 -3.61 8.00
CA GLY A 139 5.92 -4.46 7.48
C GLY A 139 5.83 -4.47 5.95
N HIS A 140 6.49 -3.54 5.27
CA HIS A 140 6.44 -3.41 3.81
C HIS A 140 7.29 -4.43 3.06
N GLY A 141 8.41 -4.85 3.65
CA GLY A 141 9.36 -5.76 2.99
C GLY A 141 8.83 -7.19 2.80
N TYR A 142 7.62 -7.51 3.26
CA TYR A 142 7.04 -8.85 3.17
C TYR A 142 6.52 -9.21 1.79
N TYR A 143 6.18 -8.23 0.97
CA TYR A 143 5.69 -8.51 -0.38
C TYR A 143 6.78 -9.02 -1.32
N THR A 144 8.05 -8.76 -1.01
CA THR A 144 9.19 -9.08 -1.88
C THR A 144 9.93 -10.36 -1.45
N GLN A 145 9.44 -11.04 -0.41
CA GLN A 145 10.10 -12.24 0.11
C GLN A 145 9.75 -13.47 -0.71
N VAL A 146 10.75 -14.30 -1.00
CA VAL A 146 10.57 -15.55 -1.76
C VAL A 146 9.49 -16.45 -1.13
N ARG A 147 9.42 -16.52 0.21
CA ARG A 147 8.43 -17.33 0.93
C ARG A 147 6.98 -16.92 0.70
N THR A 148 6.71 -15.67 0.31
CA THR A 148 5.35 -15.15 0.10
C THR A 148 4.92 -15.24 -1.36
N MET A 149 5.85 -15.44 -2.30
CA MET A 149 5.56 -15.47 -3.74
C MET A 149 4.52 -16.51 -4.15
N LEU A 150 4.63 -17.75 -3.64
CA LEU A 150 3.67 -18.81 -3.99
C LEU A 150 2.26 -18.47 -3.46
N PHE A 151 2.19 -17.90 -2.25
CA PHE A 151 0.94 -17.40 -1.70
C PHE A 151 0.36 -16.29 -2.59
N HIS A 152 1.16 -15.29 -2.97
CA HIS A 152 0.68 -14.21 -3.86
C HIS A 152 0.19 -14.74 -5.19
N HIS A 153 0.95 -15.61 -5.85
CA HIS A 153 0.56 -16.21 -7.12
C HIS A 153 -0.78 -16.95 -6.99
N SER A 154 -0.94 -17.72 -5.91
CA SER A 154 -2.19 -18.44 -5.63
C SER A 154 -3.36 -17.49 -5.42
N GLN A 155 -3.16 -16.37 -4.71
CA GLN A 155 -4.17 -15.34 -4.55
C GLN A 155 -4.51 -14.66 -5.89
N ILE A 156 -3.50 -14.32 -6.71
CA ILE A 156 -3.73 -13.72 -8.03
C ILE A 156 -4.57 -14.67 -8.89
N VAL A 157 -4.19 -15.93 -8.98
CA VAL A 157 -4.93 -16.92 -9.78
C VAL A 157 -6.36 -17.07 -9.24
N SER A 158 -6.52 -17.17 -7.92
CA SER A 158 -7.83 -17.31 -7.29
C SER A 158 -8.73 -16.10 -7.49
N GLN A 159 -8.20 -14.89 -7.35
CA GLN A 159 -8.99 -13.65 -7.44
C GLN A 159 -9.28 -13.27 -8.89
N PHE A 160 -8.36 -13.58 -9.80
CA PHE A 160 -8.53 -13.20 -11.20
C PHE A 160 -9.19 -14.29 -12.04
N TYR A 161 -8.82 -15.56 -11.88
CA TYR A 161 -9.12 -16.58 -12.90
C TYR A 161 -9.92 -17.78 -12.40
N SER A 162 -10.07 -17.94 -11.09
CA SER A 162 -10.98 -18.96 -10.55
C SER A 162 -12.42 -18.44 -10.62
N ARG A 163 -13.31 -19.27 -11.20
CA ARG A 163 -14.76 -19.05 -11.23
C ARG A 163 -15.41 -19.58 -9.97
#